data_AF-A0A6P0RM82-F1
#
_entry.id   AF-A0A6P0RM82-F1
#
_cell.length_a   1.000
_cell.length_b   1.000
_cell.length_c   1.000
_cell.angle_alpha   90.00
_cell.angle_beta   90.00
_cell.angle_gamma   90.00
#
_symmetry.space_group_name_H-M   'P 1'
#
loop_
_entity.id
_entity.type
_entity.pdbx_description
1 polymer ?
#
loop_
_entity_poly.entity_id
_entity_poly.type
_entity_poly.pdbx_seq_one_letter_code
_entity_poly.pdbx_strand_id
1 'polypeptide(L)'
;MAKKKTKEEILSEFIKVHGDYYDYSKVEYINTSTKIKVICPKHGLFEITPGHHKNGVGCRKCYFESQKITKEEFVKRSQKHFGDRYDYSLFNTLPPAGEMVEILCVEHGKNFLQEPRNHMRGYTGCSICQSRKLSGSIEDRGTIKSQKELTQKFIKRAQEIHGDTYDYSKFEYINSSTKGKIICSIHGDFFQTPSNHLKGTKCPKCSIEKQKENSFKKLCNEKNVNYYRALKRREAGLPEEKIFAEGFVRNTREINQVTVFGETYPNLEEAIRILQPQASSRTIKRWIKEGMTPEEAFQRIPNPGYAQGLIYLITNKVTDKKYVGLTVQKLERRWEYHVQQARANYIKSGESLHTALREYGEDAFEIKAIDKGTTKKDLEVKERKWIEELNTLVPYGYNISKGGVSGGSHKKPTTIDNICFESVKKAAEYLAKSRNISIAAAEKRIHTGRVDVKKTAKPGQSLIKTKAYKAWSRIIHGALNPNSKEYIPDITIDENWRDFNHFFRDVGNPPEQGMAFTRLDKSQGFFPSNCAWLTKSEASKLNAAYMKKIGKLTGNKKKNKLNDLARIN
;
A
#
# COMPACT_ATOMS: atom_id res chain seq x y z
N MET A 1 -14.58 53.26 76.86
CA MET A 1 -15.59 52.39 76.23
C MET A 1 -16.68 53.27 75.65
N ALA A 2 -17.01 53.15 74.35
CA ALA A 2 -18.03 53.98 73.72
C ALA A 2 -19.39 53.74 74.39
N LYS A 3 -20.06 54.82 74.82
CA LYS A 3 -21.38 54.79 75.45
C LYS A 3 -22.34 54.06 74.49
N LYS A 4 -22.97 52.97 74.94
CA LYS A 4 -23.97 52.26 74.12
C LYS A 4 -25.11 53.23 73.84
N LYS A 5 -25.41 53.45 72.56
CA LYS A 5 -26.52 54.31 72.13
C LYS A 5 -27.84 53.73 72.61
N THR A 6 -28.78 54.60 72.94
CA THR A 6 -30.14 54.17 73.26
C THR A 6 -30.93 53.84 71.98
N LYS A 7 -32.08 53.19 72.15
CA LYS A 7 -32.99 52.87 71.03
C LYS A 7 -33.49 54.16 70.36
N GLU A 8 -33.79 55.19 71.14
CA GLU A 8 -34.30 56.46 70.67
C GLU A 8 -33.23 57.22 69.87
N GLU A 9 -31.98 57.21 70.35
CA GLU A 9 -30.85 57.83 69.67
C GLU A 9 -30.61 57.19 68.29
N ILE A 10 -30.63 55.86 68.18
CA ILE A 10 -30.39 55.19 66.90
C ILE A 10 -31.54 55.36 65.91
N LEU A 11 -32.79 55.39 66.39
CA LEU A 11 -33.96 55.66 65.54
C LEU A 11 -33.91 57.08 64.96
N SER A 12 -33.47 58.06 65.76
CA SER A 12 -33.26 59.44 65.27
C SER A 12 -32.20 59.50 64.16
N GLU A 13 -31.16 58.66 64.22
CA GLU A 13 -30.13 58.56 63.18
C GLU A 13 -30.65 57.89 61.91
N PHE A 14 -31.57 56.93 62.01
CA PHE A 14 -32.19 56.32 60.82
C PHE A 14 -33.11 57.29 60.10
N ILE A 15 -33.95 58.03 60.85
CA ILE A 15 -34.87 59.03 60.30
C ILE A 15 -34.10 60.15 59.60
N LYS A 16 -32.93 60.56 60.13
CA LYS A 16 -32.07 61.55 59.47
C LYS A 16 -31.60 61.11 58.07
N VAL A 17 -31.48 59.81 57.82
CA VAL A 17 -30.89 59.26 56.59
C VAL A 17 -31.95 58.82 55.59
N HIS A 18 -33.02 58.21 56.07
CA HIS A 18 -34.10 57.65 55.23
C HIS A 18 -35.42 58.44 55.32
N GLY A 19 -35.47 59.51 56.11
CA GLY A 19 -36.71 60.23 56.39
C GLY A 19 -37.71 59.36 57.15
N ASP A 20 -38.98 59.53 56.82
CA ASP A 20 -40.13 58.75 57.31
C ASP A 20 -40.46 57.53 56.42
N TYR A 21 -39.57 57.17 55.50
CA TYR A 21 -39.85 56.12 54.50
C TYR A 21 -39.96 54.71 55.09
N TYR A 22 -39.29 54.39 56.19
CA TYR A 22 -39.35 53.05 56.81
C TYR A 22 -40.12 53.07 58.12
N ASP A 23 -40.89 52.02 58.38
CA ASP A 23 -41.53 51.81 59.67
C ASP A 23 -40.60 51.03 60.62
N TYR A 24 -40.33 51.64 61.77
CA TYR A 24 -39.45 51.16 62.82
C TYR A 24 -40.19 50.58 64.04
N SER A 25 -41.51 50.37 63.95
CA SER A 25 -42.38 49.85 65.01
C SER A 25 -41.89 48.54 65.64
N LYS A 26 -41.19 47.70 64.85
CA LYS A 26 -40.66 46.39 65.28
C LYS A 26 -39.15 46.36 65.57
N VAL A 27 -38.52 47.53 65.75
CA VAL A 27 -37.08 47.60 66.03
C VAL A 27 -36.79 47.27 67.49
N GLU A 28 -35.99 46.23 67.70
CA GLU A 28 -35.39 45.85 68.97
C GLU A 28 -33.87 46.07 68.89
N TYR A 29 -33.38 47.13 69.53
CA TYR A 29 -31.96 47.51 69.44
C TYR A 29 -31.16 46.93 70.61
N ILE A 30 -30.10 46.17 70.28
CA ILE A 30 -29.18 45.59 71.26
C ILE A 30 -27.77 46.20 71.12
N ASN A 31 -27.25 46.26 69.90
CA ASN A 31 -25.96 46.87 69.55
C ASN A 31 -25.90 47.16 68.03
N THR A 32 -24.83 47.79 67.56
CA THR A 32 -24.66 48.21 66.16
C THR A 32 -24.53 47.06 65.15
N SER A 33 -24.20 45.86 65.61
CA SER A 33 -23.89 44.69 64.78
C SER A 33 -25.03 43.67 64.74
N THR A 34 -25.94 43.71 65.70
CA THR A 34 -27.10 42.81 65.76
C THR A 34 -28.18 43.34 64.83
N LYS A 35 -28.71 42.48 63.96
CA LYS A 35 -29.71 42.88 62.97
C LYS A 35 -30.99 43.33 63.65
N ILE A 36 -31.57 44.40 63.13
CA ILE A 36 -32.88 44.92 63.50
C ILE A 36 -33.91 44.60 62.43
N LYS A 37 -35.16 44.47 62.83
CA LYS A 37 -36.31 44.27 61.95
C LYS A 37 -36.91 45.62 61.58
N VAL A 38 -36.80 45.99 60.30
CA VAL A 38 -37.32 47.24 59.73
C VAL A 38 -38.39 46.91 58.70
N ILE A 39 -39.44 47.69 58.62
CA ILE A 39 -40.54 47.48 57.66
C ILE A 39 -40.38 48.46 56.50
N CYS A 40 -40.21 47.92 55.29
CA CYS A 40 -40.30 48.68 54.05
C CYS A 40 -41.78 48.78 53.62
N PRO A 41 -42.32 49.99 53.32
CA PRO A 41 -43.70 50.12 52.84
C PRO A 41 -44.00 49.29 51.59
N LYS A 42 -43.01 49.09 50.72
CA LYS A 42 -43.17 48.34 49.45
C LYS A 42 -42.94 46.84 49.59
N HIS A 43 -42.02 46.41 50.46
CA HIS A 43 -41.51 45.04 50.47
C HIS A 43 -41.70 44.30 51.79
N GLY A 44 -42.32 44.95 52.77
CA GLY A 44 -42.58 44.41 54.09
C GLY A 44 -41.32 44.32 54.95
N LEU A 45 -41.37 43.41 55.93
CA LEU A 45 -40.34 43.22 56.94
C LEU A 45 -39.02 42.72 56.33
N PHE A 46 -37.91 43.36 56.67
CA PHE A 46 -36.56 42.91 56.35
C PHE A 46 -35.59 43.14 57.51
N GLU A 47 -34.48 42.41 57.50
CA GLU A 47 -33.45 42.51 58.54
C GLU A 47 -32.21 43.22 58.02
N ILE A 48 -31.69 44.17 58.79
CA ILE A 48 -30.48 44.93 58.46
C ILE A 48 -29.70 45.26 59.73
N THR A 49 -28.38 45.39 59.64
CA THR A 49 -27.58 45.87 60.78
C THR A 49 -27.75 47.38 60.98
N PRO A 50 -27.93 47.88 62.21
CA PRO A 50 -28.04 49.30 62.51
C PRO A 50 -26.93 50.15 61.89
N GLY A 51 -25.68 49.67 61.91
CA GLY A 51 -24.55 50.38 61.30
C GLY A 51 -24.71 50.59 59.79
N HIS A 52 -25.13 49.56 59.05
CA HIS A 52 -25.37 49.70 57.60
C HIS A 52 -26.60 50.55 57.29
N HIS A 53 -27.66 50.40 58.10
CA HIS A 53 -28.88 51.16 57.89
C HIS A 53 -28.65 52.66 58.08
N LYS A 54 -27.91 53.04 59.13
CA LYS A 54 -27.44 54.41 59.35
C LYS A 54 -26.60 54.94 58.19
N ASN A 55 -25.80 54.09 57.53
CA ASN A 55 -24.96 54.52 56.40
C ASN A 55 -25.74 54.66 55.07
N GLY A 56 -27.08 54.66 55.11
CA GLY A 56 -27.93 54.84 53.91
C GLY A 56 -28.29 53.55 53.19
N VAL A 57 -27.92 52.38 53.73
CA VAL A 57 -28.34 51.10 53.15
C VAL A 57 -29.79 50.81 53.57
N GLY A 58 -30.70 50.78 52.60
CA GLY A 58 -32.12 50.51 52.82
C GLY A 58 -32.52 49.07 52.48
N CYS A 59 -33.79 48.91 52.12
CA CYS A 59 -34.32 47.64 51.64
C CYS A 59 -33.62 47.19 50.35
N ARG A 60 -33.04 45.99 50.37
CA ARG A 60 -32.37 45.37 49.22
C ARG A 60 -33.30 45.25 47.99
N LYS A 61 -34.59 45.00 48.20
CA LYS A 61 -35.58 44.88 47.11
C LYS A 61 -35.86 46.25 46.46
N CYS A 62 -36.05 47.32 47.25
CA CYS A 62 -36.14 48.69 46.74
C CYS A 62 -34.91 49.08 45.92
N TYR A 63 -33.72 48.75 46.40
CA TYR A 63 -32.48 49.04 45.69
C TYR A 63 -32.46 48.37 44.31
N PHE A 64 -32.79 47.08 44.20
CA PHE A 64 -32.82 46.41 42.89
C PHE A 64 -33.96 46.88 41.99
N GLU A 65 -35.13 47.23 42.53
CA GLU A 65 -36.21 47.81 41.74
C GLU A 65 -35.84 49.17 41.15
N SER A 66 -35.15 50.01 41.91
CA SER A 66 -34.64 51.31 41.42
C SER A 66 -33.60 51.18 40.29
N GLN A 67 -32.98 50.00 40.15
CA GLN A 67 -32.00 49.71 39.10
C GLN A 67 -32.61 49.03 37.87
N LYS A 68 -33.92 48.72 37.88
CA LYS A 68 -34.59 48.15 36.71
C LYS A 68 -34.64 49.22 35.62
N ILE A 69 -33.99 48.92 34.51
CA ILE A 69 -34.03 49.73 33.30
C ILE A 69 -35.37 49.49 32.60
N THR A 70 -36.00 50.54 32.08
CA THR A 70 -37.23 50.39 31.28
C THR A 70 -36.91 50.04 29.82
N LYS A 71 -37.90 49.57 29.06
CA LYS A 71 -37.69 49.27 27.63
C LYS A 71 -37.24 50.51 26.87
N GLU A 72 -37.80 51.67 27.17
CA GLU A 72 -37.49 52.95 26.53
C GLU A 72 -36.01 53.32 26.75
N GLU A 73 -35.52 53.16 27.97
CA GLU A 73 -34.11 53.43 28.30
C GLU A 73 -33.17 52.41 27.66
N PHE A 74 -33.57 51.14 27.56
CA PHE A 74 -32.82 50.13 26.79
C PHE A 74 -32.73 50.49 25.30
N VAL A 75 -33.82 50.92 24.67
CA VAL A 75 -33.85 51.30 23.25
C VAL A 75 -32.95 52.51 23.03
N LYS A 76 -33.05 53.55 23.86
CA LYS A 76 -32.18 54.75 23.77
C LYS A 76 -30.69 54.40 23.84
N ARG A 77 -30.29 53.56 24.79
CA ARG A 77 -28.89 53.12 24.93
C ARG A 77 -28.42 52.29 23.73
N SER A 78 -29.27 51.40 23.24
CA SER A 78 -28.94 50.54 22.10
C SER A 78 -28.84 51.36 20.80
N GLN A 79 -29.74 52.32 20.59
CA GLN A 79 -29.69 53.27 19.47
C GLN A 79 -28.44 54.15 19.50
N LYS A 80 -27.91 54.52 20.67
CA LYS A 80 -26.63 55.26 20.76
C LYS A 80 -25.47 54.49 20.13
N HIS A 81 -25.46 53.17 20.22
CA HIS A 81 -24.40 52.32 19.67
C HIS A 81 -24.67 51.86 18.23
N PHE A 82 -25.93 51.59 17.90
CA PHE A 82 -26.32 50.95 16.65
C PHE A 82 -27.14 51.82 15.70
N GLY A 83 -27.61 53.00 16.11
CA GLY A 83 -28.59 53.78 15.35
C GLY A 83 -29.89 52.99 15.14
N ASP A 84 -30.50 53.15 13.98
CA ASP A 84 -31.80 52.54 13.63
C ASP A 84 -31.70 51.13 13.01
N ARG A 85 -30.58 50.43 13.26
CA ARG A 85 -30.29 49.13 12.63
C ARG A 85 -31.11 47.96 13.19
N TYR A 86 -31.68 48.13 14.38
CA TYR A 86 -32.42 47.07 15.06
C TYR A 86 -33.82 47.55 15.44
N ASP A 87 -34.77 46.65 15.26
CA ASP A 87 -36.14 46.81 15.72
C ASP A 87 -36.35 45.98 17.01
N TYR A 88 -36.90 46.65 18.02
CA TYR A 88 -37.16 46.12 19.36
C TYR A 88 -38.67 45.98 19.64
N SER A 89 -39.50 45.92 18.60
CA SER A 89 -40.96 45.81 18.71
C SER A 89 -41.44 44.41 19.11
N LEU A 90 -40.57 43.39 19.02
CA LEU A 90 -40.92 41.98 19.27
C LEU A 90 -41.11 41.62 20.75
N PHE A 91 -40.82 42.51 21.69
CA PHE A 91 -41.05 42.29 23.11
C PHE A 91 -41.55 43.56 23.80
N ASN A 92 -42.39 43.44 24.83
CA ASN A 92 -42.99 44.60 25.50
C ASN A 92 -42.27 44.99 26.80
N THR A 93 -41.73 44.03 27.53
CA THR A 93 -41.04 44.24 28.81
C THR A 93 -39.67 43.59 28.80
N LEU A 94 -38.70 44.16 29.52
CA LEU A 94 -37.37 43.57 29.65
C LEU A 94 -37.41 42.38 30.61
N PRO A 95 -36.86 41.22 30.21
CA PRO A 95 -36.83 40.05 31.07
C PRO A 95 -35.76 40.21 32.19
N PRO A 96 -35.78 39.35 33.22
CA PRO A 96 -34.74 39.30 34.25
C PRO A 96 -33.32 39.14 33.70
N ALA A 97 -32.33 39.48 34.51
CA ALA A 97 -30.92 39.37 34.13
C ALA A 97 -30.56 37.92 33.73
N GLY A 98 -29.92 37.76 32.57
CA GLY A 98 -29.55 36.46 31.99
C GLY A 98 -30.54 35.89 30.99
N GLU A 99 -31.76 36.42 30.90
CA GLU A 99 -32.74 36.02 29.89
C GLU A 99 -32.58 36.81 28.58
N MET A 100 -33.05 36.21 27.48
CA MET A 100 -32.85 36.71 26.12
C MET A 100 -34.12 37.38 25.59
N VAL A 101 -33.95 38.40 24.75
CA VAL A 101 -35.04 39.01 23.96
C VAL A 101 -34.81 38.76 22.48
N GLU A 102 -35.91 38.70 21.72
CA GLU A 102 -35.85 38.65 20.27
C GLU A 102 -35.70 40.06 19.69
N ILE A 103 -34.66 40.24 18.86
CA ILE A 103 -34.32 41.51 18.22
C ILE A 103 -34.28 41.27 16.71
N LEU A 104 -34.91 42.15 15.94
CA LEU A 104 -34.89 42.11 14.48
C LEU A 104 -33.78 43.02 13.95
N CYS A 105 -32.87 42.48 13.15
CA CYS A 105 -31.93 43.27 12.37
C CYS A 105 -32.61 43.78 11.10
N VAL A 106 -32.90 45.08 11.02
CA VAL A 106 -33.59 45.71 9.88
C VAL A 106 -32.79 45.52 8.58
N GLU A 107 -31.46 45.61 8.66
CA GLU A 107 -30.58 45.46 7.49
C GLU A 107 -30.60 44.06 6.86
N HIS A 108 -30.88 43.01 7.66
CA HIS A 108 -30.79 41.61 7.20
C HIS A 108 -32.11 40.87 7.28
N GLY A 109 -33.18 41.52 7.73
CA GLY A 109 -34.49 40.90 7.94
C GLY A 109 -34.44 39.68 8.87
N LYS A 110 -33.47 39.64 9.79
CA LYS A 110 -33.17 38.46 10.61
C LYS A 110 -33.45 38.72 12.08
N ASN A 111 -34.30 37.88 12.66
CA ASN A 111 -34.49 37.83 14.10
C ASN A 111 -33.39 37.01 14.77
N PHE A 112 -32.95 37.46 15.93
CA PHE A 112 -32.00 36.73 16.76
C PHE A 112 -32.26 37.00 18.24
N LEU A 113 -31.88 36.03 19.08
CA LEU A 113 -32.01 36.13 20.53
C LEU A 113 -30.74 36.72 21.14
N GLN A 114 -30.90 37.69 22.05
CA GLN A 114 -29.77 38.29 22.75
C GLN A 114 -30.17 38.86 24.11
N GLU A 115 -29.22 38.85 25.05
CA GLU A 115 -29.42 39.44 26.38
C GLU A 115 -29.43 40.98 26.25
N PRO A 116 -30.48 41.67 26.75
CA PRO A 116 -30.59 43.13 26.65
C PRO A 116 -29.36 43.86 27.16
N ARG A 117 -28.79 43.39 28.29
CA ARG A 117 -27.61 44.00 28.92
C ARG A 117 -26.38 44.00 28.01
N ASN A 118 -26.17 42.93 27.26
CA ASN A 118 -25.02 42.81 26.37
C ASN A 118 -25.24 43.57 25.06
N HIS A 119 -26.49 43.61 24.59
CA HIS A 119 -26.87 44.37 23.40
C HIS A 119 -26.68 45.88 23.64
N MET A 120 -27.25 46.44 24.71
CA MET A 120 -27.19 47.89 25.00
C MET A 120 -25.79 48.44 25.23
N ARG A 121 -24.79 47.58 25.49
CA ARG A 121 -23.37 47.95 25.63
C ARG A 121 -22.63 48.09 24.30
N GLY A 122 -23.26 47.73 23.18
CA GLY A 122 -22.68 47.91 21.84
C GLY A 122 -21.75 46.79 21.36
N TYR A 123 -21.46 45.78 22.17
CA TYR A 123 -20.50 44.71 21.84
C TYR A 123 -21.10 43.55 21.05
N THR A 124 -22.42 43.39 21.11
CA THR A 124 -23.12 42.20 20.62
C THR A 124 -24.33 42.61 19.79
N GLY A 125 -24.63 41.88 18.72
CA GLY A 125 -25.70 42.22 17.78
C GLY A 125 -25.86 41.13 16.72
N CYS A 126 -26.38 41.50 15.54
CA CYS A 126 -26.53 40.58 14.42
C CYS A 126 -25.18 39.98 14.00
N SER A 127 -25.12 38.65 13.94
CA SER A 127 -23.93 37.90 13.53
C SER A 127 -23.44 38.28 12.12
N ILE A 128 -24.36 38.69 11.25
CA ILE A 128 -24.05 39.11 9.87
C ILE A 128 -23.41 40.51 9.87
N CYS A 129 -23.97 41.47 10.62
CA CYS A 129 -23.34 42.80 10.83
C CYS A 129 -21.94 42.66 11.43
N GLN A 130 -21.77 41.82 12.44
CA GLN A 130 -20.48 41.59 13.10
C GLN A 130 -19.47 40.97 12.13
N SER A 131 -19.90 39.99 11.32
CA SER A 131 -19.07 39.41 10.27
C SER A 131 -18.65 40.45 9.22
N ARG A 132 -19.53 41.38 8.83
CA ARG A 132 -19.20 42.46 7.89
C ARG A 132 -18.16 43.43 8.47
N LYS A 133 -18.27 43.82 9.74
CA LYS A 133 -17.29 44.67 10.43
C LYS A 133 -15.88 44.06 10.48
N LEU A 134 -15.80 42.73 10.50
CA LEU A 134 -14.55 41.96 10.53
C LEU A 134 -14.07 41.52 9.13
N SER A 135 -14.84 41.83 8.08
CA SER A 135 -14.50 41.45 6.70
C SER A 135 -13.56 42.48 6.05
N GLY A 136 -12.52 42.00 5.35
CA GLY A 136 -11.51 42.85 4.70
C GLY A 136 -10.08 42.61 5.20
N SER A 137 -9.15 43.48 4.80
CA SER A 137 -7.75 43.48 5.27
C SER A 137 -7.67 43.89 6.75
N ILE A 138 -6.54 43.64 7.41
CA ILE A 138 -6.30 44.09 8.80
C ILE A 138 -6.55 45.60 8.96
N GLU A 139 -6.15 46.41 7.98
CA GLU A 139 -6.34 47.86 7.91
C GLU A 139 -7.81 48.29 7.74
N ASP A 140 -8.68 47.42 7.22
CA ASP A 140 -10.09 47.72 6.98
C ASP A 140 -11.00 47.35 8.16
N ARG A 141 -10.46 46.65 9.18
CA ARG A 141 -11.26 46.17 10.31
C ARG A 141 -11.73 47.35 11.15
N GLY A 142 -13.05 47.46 11.32
CA GLY A 142 -13.65 48.48 12.20
C GLY A 142 -14.70 49.37 11.53
N THR A 143 -14.64 49.52 10.20
CA THR A 143 -15.66 50.25 9.41
C THR A 143 -16.68 49.27 8.80
N ILE A 144 -17.97 49.62 8.87
CA ILE A 144 -19.03 48.78 8.31
C ILE A 144 -19.15 49.11 6.84
N LYS A 145 -18.74 48.17 5.98
CA LYS A 145 -18.84 48.29 4.52
C LYS A 145 -20.08 47.58 4.01
N SER A 146 -20.71 48.17 3.00
CA SER A 146 -21.83 47.56 2.31
C SER A 146 -21.38 46.31 1.54
N GLN A 147 -22.33 45.41 1.29
CA GLN A 147 -22.13 44.19 0.51
C GLN A 147 -21.53 44.49 -0.88
N LYS A 148 -21.95 45.60 -1.50
CA LYS A 148 -21.51 46.06 -2.81
C LYS A 148 -20.04 46.48 -2.82
N GLU A 149 -19.61 47.25 -1.81
CA GLU A 149 -18.22 47.71 -1.70
C GLU A 149 -17.24 46.56 -1.47
N LEU A 150 -17.62 45.58 -0.65
CA LEU A 150 -16.81 44.37 -0.41
C LEU A 150 -16.66 43.55 -1.69
N THR A 151 -17.74 43.38 -2.45
CA THR A 151 -17.70 42.70 -3.76
C THR A 151 -16.79 43.46 -4.74
N GLN A 152 -16.92 44.78 -4.87
CA GLN A 152 -16.07 45.57 -5.76
C GLN A 152 -14.59 45.50 -5.39
N LYS A 153 -14.26 45.54 -4.09
CA LYS A 153 -12.88 45.39 -3.62
C LYS A 153 -12.31 44.00 -3.92
N PHE A 154 -13.11 42.95 -3.79
CA PHE A 154 -12.72 41.60 -4.19
C PHE A 154 -12.45 41.53 -5.68
N ILE A 155 -13.34 42.07 -6.52
CA ILE A 155 -13.21 42.06 -7.98
C ILE A 155 -11.91 42.75 -8.40
N LYS A 156 -11.62 43.93 -7.85
CA LYS A 156 -10.37 44.67 -8.14
C LYS A 156 -9.12 43.81 -7.86
N ARG A 157 -9.05 43.18 -6.69
CA ARG A 157 -7.93 42.28 -6.32
C ARG A 157 -7.87 41.03 -7.20
N ALA A 158 -9.02 40.49 -7.58
CA ALA A 158 -9.08 39.31 -8.43
C ALA A 158 -8.62 39.63 -9.86
N GLN A 159 -8.94 40.82 -10.38
CA GLN A 159 -8.44 41.35 -11.65
C GLN A 159 -6.93 41.61 -11.62
N GLU A 160 -6.37 42.13 -10.51
CA GLU A 160 -4.91 42.29 -10.35
C GLU A 160 -4.16 40.95 -10.47
N ILE A 161 -4.77 39.83 -10.07
CA ILE A 161 -4.14 38.49 -10.08
C ILE A 161 -4.37 37.76 -11.41
N HIS A 162 -5.58 37.83 -11.96
CA HIS A 162 -6.02 37.00 -13.08
C HIS A 162 -6.27 37.78 -14.38
N GLY A 163 -6.13 39.10 -14.37
CA GLY A 163 -6.51 39.97 -15.49
C GLY A 163 -7.98 39.78 -15.87
N ASP A 164 -8.23 39.69 -17.18
CA ASP A 164 -9.58 39.57 -17.77
C ASP A 164 -10.04 38.11 -17.97
N THR A 165 -9.41 37.16 -17.26
CA THR A 165 -9.68 35.72 -17.44
C THR A 165 -11.03 35.28 -16.86
N TYR A 166 -11.60 36.07 -15.95
CA TYR A 166 -12.82 35.71 -15.22
C TYR A 166 -13.82 36.86 -15.18
N ASP A 167 -15.09 36.52 -15.35
CA ASP A 167 -16.24 37.41 -15.15
C ASP A 167 -16.84 37.17 -13.75
N TYR A 168 -17.09 38.27 -13.05
CA TYR A 168 -17.63 38.34 -11.70
C TYR A 168 -19.03 38.98 -11.67
N SER A 169 -19.71 39.14 -12.81
CA SER A 169 -21.04 39.73 -12.94
C SER A 169 -22.10 39.11 -12.02
N LYS A 170 -21.94 37.81 -11.69
CA LYS A 170 -22.83 37.05 -10.79
C LYS A 170 -22.20 36.73 -9.43
N PHE A 171 -21.10 37.40 -9.07
CA PHE A 171 -20.35 37.12 -7.84
C PHE A 171 -20.80 38.06 -6.71
N GLU A 172 -21.09 37.50 -5.54
CA GLU A 172 -21.41 38.25 -4.32
C GLU A 172 -20.48 37.85 -3.17
N TYR A 173 -19.77 38.82 -2.58
CA TYR A 173 -18.78 38.57 -1.54
C TYR A 173 -19.39 38.37 -0.16
N ILE A 174 -19.70 37.15 0.27
CA ILE A 174 -20.25 36.94 1.62
C ILE A 174 -19.15 37.00 2.70
N ASN A 175 -18.10 36.19 2.54
CA ASN A 175 -16.90 36.20 3.37
C ASN A 175 -15.75 35.45 2.64
N SER A 176 -14.56 35.38 3.24
CA SER A 176 -13.38 34.78 2.63
C SER A 176 -13.48 33.26 2.39
N SER A 177 -14.38 32.58 3.10
CA SER A 177 -14.53 31.11 3.12
C SER A 177 -15.76 30.60 2.36
N THR A 178 -16.73 31.46 2.08
CA THR A 178 -17.96 31.10 1.38
C THR A 178 -17.69 31.09 -0.11
N LYS A 179 -18.10 30.02 -0.80
CA LYS A 179 -17.91 29.91 -2.25
C LYS A 179 -18.88 30.84 -2.96
N GLY A 180 -18.37 31.64 -3.89
CA GLY A 180 -19.20 32.42 -4.81
C GLY A 180 -19.07 31.90 -6.24
N LYS A 181 -20.04 32.30 -7.07
CA LYS A 181 -20.11 31.93 -8.49
C LYS A 181 -19.18 32.84 -9.30
N ILE A 182 -18.17 32.25 -9.93
CA ILE A 182 -17.21 32.94 -10.80
C ILE A 182 -17.36 32.33 -12.20
N ILE A 183 -17.28 33.13 -13.25
CA ILE A 183 -17.41 32.67 -14.63
C ILE A 183 -16.03 32.70 -15.26
N CYS A 184 -15.55 31.54 -15.72
CA CYS A 184 -14.33 31.46 -16.51
C CYS A 184 -14.66 31.71 -17.98
N SER A 185 -13.90 32.59 -18.64
CA SER A 185 -14.11 32.93 -20.06
C SER A 185 -14.01 31.73 -21.00
N ILE A 186 -13.33 30.66 -20.59
CA ILE A 186 -13.13 29.43 -21.39
C ILE A 186 -14.09 28.31 -20.98
N HIS A 187 -14.31 28.12 -19.67
CA HIS A 187 -14.91 26.89 -19.14
C HIS A 187 -16.31 27.04 -18.54
N GLY A 188 -16.82 28.27 -18.52
CA GLY A 188 -18.12 28.62 -17.95
C GLY A 188 -18.07 28.84 -16.44
N ASP A 189 -19.23 28.74 -15.79
CA ASP A 189 -19.37 29.03 -14.37
C ASP A 189 -18.83 27.92 -13.45
N PHE A 190 -18.24 28.35 -12.34
CA PHE A 190 -17.75 27.48 -11.28
C PHE A 190 -17.84 28.17 -9.92
N PHE A 191 -17.70 27.38 -8.86
CA PHE A 191 -17.75 27.89 -7.48
C PHE A 191 -16.39 27.79 -6.81
N GLN A 192 -15.91 28.90 -6.26
CA GLN A 192 -14.65 28.97 -5.52
C GLN A 192 -14.74 29.99 -4.38
N THR A 193 -13.95 29.77 -3.33
CA THR A 193 -13.86 30.70 -2.21
C THR A 193 -12.98 31.90 -2.59
N PRO A 194 -13.31 33.12 -2.14
CA PRO A 194 -12.48 34.31 -2.38
C PRO A 194 -11.03 34.14 -1.94
N SER A 195 -10.81 33.55 -0.76
CA SER A 195 -9.46 33.30 -0.24
C SER A 195 -8.62 32.43 -1.16
N ASN A 196 -9.22 31.38 -1.75
CA ASN A 196 -8.49 30.48 -2.65
C ASN A 196 -8.28 31.10 -4.03
N HIS A 197 -9.26 31.88 -4.50
CA HIS A 197 -9.18 32.57 -5.78
C HIS A 197 -8.08 33.63 -5.79
N LEU A 198 -7.99 34.43 -4.72
CA LEU A 198 -6.95 35.45 -4.52
C LEU A 198 -5.55 34.88 -4.26
N LYS A 199 -5.40 33.56 -4.12
CA LYS A 199 -4.07 32.90 -4.12
C LYS A 199 -3.53 32.61 -5.52
N GLY A 200 -4.30 32.93 -6.58
CA GLY A 200 -3.95 32.59 -7.96
C GLY A 200 -4.48 31.22 -8.40
N THR A 201 -5.41 30.61 -7.65
CA THR A 201 -6.01 29.33 -8.07
C THR A 201 -6.93 29.54 -9.26
N LYS A 202 -6.68 28.83 -10.36
CA LYS A 202 -7.53 28.88 -11.55
C LYS A 202 -8.86 28.14 -11.34
N CYS A 203 -9.76 28.19 -12.33
CA CYS A 203 -10.92 27.31 -12.33
C CYS A 203 -10.48 25.83 -12.38
N PRO A 204 -11.32 24.88 -11.94
CA PRO A 204 -10.98 23.46 -11.90
C PRO A 204 -10.52 22.90 -13.26
N LYS A 205 -11.18 23.31 -14.35
CA LYS A 205 -10.84 22.83 -15.70
C LYS A 205 -9.51 23.39 -16.20
N CYS A 206 -9.28 24.71 -16.14
CA CYS A 206 -7.98 25.33 -16.43
C CYS A 206 -6.84 24.73 -15.59
N SER A 207 -7.11 24.43 -14.30
CA SER A 207 -6.10 23.81 -13.43
C SER A 207 -5.73 22.41 -13.91
N ILE A 208 -6.71 21.60 -14.31
CA ILE A 208 -6.47 20.25 -14.85
C ILE A 208 -5.72 20.32 -16.18
N GLU A 209 -6.07 21.26 -17.06
CA GLU A 209 -5.39 21.45 -18.35
C GLU A 209 -3.92 21.79 -18.17
N LYS A 210 -3.60 22.76 -17.31
CA LYS A 210 -2.20 23.11 -16.98
C LYS A 210 -1.43 21.93 -16.37
N GLN A 211 -2.09 21.12 -15.53
CA GLN A 211 -1.47 19.91 -14.97
C GLN A 211 -1.22 18.84 -16.04
N LYS A 212 -2.12 18.69 -17.02
CA LYS A 212 -1.92 17.79 -18.16
C LYS A 212 -0.78 18.27 -19.05
N GLU A 213 -0.67 19.59 -19.28
CA GLU A 213 0.42 20.20 -20.05
C GLU A 213 1.79 19.87 -19.47
N ASN A 214 1.96 19.94 -18.15
CA ASN A 214 3.23 19.63 -17.50
C ASN A 214 3.36 18.15 -17.10
N SER A 215 2.50 17.28 -17.61
CA SER A 215 2.52 15.87 -17.21
C SER A 215 3.66 15.13 -17.89
N PHE A 216 4.34 14.26 -17.14
CA PHE A 216 5.33 13.32 -17.68
C PHE A 216 4.75 12.49 -18.85
N LYS A 217 3.45 12.20 -18.80
CA LYS A 217 2.74 11.50 -19.88
C LYS A 217 2.66 12.31 -21.17
N LYS A 218 2.44 13.63 -21.09
CA LYS A 218 2.49 14.51 -22.26
C LYS A 218 3.91 14.58 -22.83
N LEU A 219 4.92 14.74 -21.98
CA LEU A 219 6.33 14.71 -22.40
C LEU A 219 6.69 13.38 -23.10
N CYS A 220 6.22 12.24 -22.58
CA CYS A 220 6.37 10.95 -23.25
C CYS A 220 5.70 10.94 -24.63
N ASN A 221 4.49 11.49 -24.76
CA ASN A 221 3.78 11.56 -26.03
C ASN A 221 4.50 12.48 -27.04
N GLU A 222 4.95 13.66 -26.61
CA GLU A 222 5.69 14.63 -27.45
C GLU A 222 7.03 14.06 -27.94
N LYS A 223 7.73 13.30 -27.09
CA LYS A 223 8.97 12.59 -27.47
C LYS A 223 8.71 11.24 -28.15
N ASN A 224 7.45 10.90 -28.43
CA ASN A 224 7.03 9.63 -29.02
C ASN A 224 7.58 8.37 -28.29
N VAL A 225 7.74 8.46 -26.97
CA VAL A 225 8.22 7.37 -26.10
C VAL A 225 7.04 6.73 -25.38
N ASN A 226 6.99 5.39 -25.35
CA ASN A 226 5.97 4.68 -24.59
C ASN A 226 6.02 5.05 -23.09
N TYR A 227 4.91 5.60 -22.59
CA TYR A 227 4.77 6.10 -21.21
C TYR A 227 5.20 5.08 -20.14
N TYR A 228 4.74 3.83 -20.22
CA TYR A 228 5.04 2.82 -19.21
C TYR A 228 6.53 2.44 -19.21
N ARG A 229 7.17 2.47 -20.38
CA ARG A 229 8.62 2.23 -20.52
C ARG A 229 9.42 3.37 -19.90
N ALA A 230 9.04 4.62 -20.19
CA ALA A 230 9.71 5.80 -19.62
C ALA A 230 9.55 5.84 -18.09
N LEU A 231 8.36 5.51 -17.58
CA LEU A 231 8.09 5.43 -16.14
C LEU A 231 8.98 4.39 -15.45
N LYS A 232 9.10 3.20 -16.02
CA LYS A 232 9.98 2.14 -15.49
C LYS A 232 11.46 2.56 -15.43
N ARG A 233 11.93 3.31 -16.42
CA ARG A 233 13.30 3.85 -16.43
C ARG A 233 13.51 4.90 -15.34
N ARG A 234 12.51 5.77 -15.14
CA ARG A 234 12.49 6.76 -14.06
C ARG A 234 12.47 6.12 -12.66
N GLU A 235 11.63 5.10 -12.46
CA GLU A 235 11.59 4.32 -11.21
C GLU A 235 12.93 3.62 -10.91
N ALA A 236 13.67 3.26 -11.95
CA ALA A 236 15.01 2.66 -11.83
C ALA A 236 16.13 3.70 -11.63
N GLY A 237 15.80 4.99 -11.48
CA GLY A 237 16.77 6.05 -11.21
C GLY A 237 17.58 6.53 -12.42
N LEU A 238 17.16 6.24 -13.64
CA LEU A 238 17.84 6.75 -14.84
C LEU A 238 17.59 8.26 -14.98
N PRO A 239 18.60 9.04 -15.43
CA PRO A 239 18.45 10.47 -15.73
C PRO A 239 17.50 10.69 -16.91
N GLU A 240 16.84 11.85 -16.95
CA GLU A 240 15.80 12.16 -17.96
C GLU A 240 16.34 12.11 -19.40
N GLU A 241 17.58 12.53 -19.65
CA GLU A 241 18.15 12.43 -21.01
C GLU A 241 18.20 10.97 -21.49
N LYS A 242 18.57 10.04 -20.62
CA LYS A 242 18.61 8.59 -20.92
C LYS A 242 17.23 7.95 -20.98
N ILE A 243 16.24 8.49 -20.25
CA ILE A 243 14.86 8.01 -20.30
C ILE A 243 14.26 8.21 -21.70
N PHE A 244 14.54 9.37 -22.30
CA PHE A 244 13.96 9.80 -23.57
C PHE A 244 14.85 9.58 -24.80
N ALA A 245 16.10 9.14 -24.64
CA ALA A 245 16.97 8.80 -25.75
C ALA A 245 16.40 7.69 -26.65
N GLU A 246 16.39 7.95 -27.97
CA GLU A 246 16.17 6.93 -28.99
C GLU A 246 17.33 5.93 -28.97
N GLY A 247 17.02 4.63 -29.03
CA GLY A 247 18.07 3.60 -29.14
C GLY A 247 18.57 2.96 -27.84
N PHE A 248 18.05 3.28 -26.65
CA PHE A 248 18.33 2.47 -25.44
C PHE A 248 17.55 1.14 -25.50
N VAL A 249 17.94 0.29 -26.44
CA VAL A 249 17.48 -1.08 -26.66
C VAL A 249 18.13 -1.93 -25.59
N ARG A 250 17.35 -2.83 -24.96
CA ARG A 250 17.81 -3.81 -23.96
C ARG A 250 19.03 -4.68 -24.41
N ASN A 251 19.40 -4.60 -25.69
CA ASN A 251 20.40 -5.43 -26.34
C ASN A 251 21.76 -4.76 -26.55
N THR A 252 21.92 -3.46 -26.34
CA THR A 252 23.26 -2.90 -26.10
C THR A 252 23.60 -3.14 -24.64
N ARG A 253 23.73 -4.41 -24.25
CA ARG A 253 24.53 -4.73 -23.07
C ARG A 253 25.90 -4.16 -23.37
N GLU A 254 26.41 -3.27 -22.52
CA GLU A 254 27.83 -2.97 -22.49
C GLU A 254 28.54 -4.32 -22.42
N ILE A 255 29.25 -4.62 -23.51
CA ILE A 255 30.00 -5.86 -23.63
C ILE A 255 31.20 -5.64 -22.70
N ASN A 256 31.16 -6.25 -21.51
CA ASN A 256 32.23 -6.17 -20.53
C ASN A 256 33.46 -6.90 -21.10
N GLN A 257 34.23 -6.19 -21.91
CA GLN A 257 35.48 -6.68 -22.48
C GLN A 257 36.45 -7.02 -21.35
N VAL A 258 37.20 -8.10 -21.52
CA VAL A 258 38.19 -8.54 -20.56
C VAL A 258 39.49 -8.77 -21.31
N THR A 259 40.56 -8.13 -20.86
CA THR A 259 41.91 -8.41 -21.31
C THR A 259 42.50 -9.50 -20.41
N VAL A 260 43.03 -10.56 -21.02
CA VAL A 260 43.72 -11.65 -20.31
C VAL A 260 44.97 -11.98 -21.11
N PHE A 261 46.15 -11.89 -20.48
CA PHE A 261 47.45 -12.13 -21.14
C PHE A 261 47.72 -11.22 -22.34
N GLY A 262 47.25 -9.97 -22.29
CA GLY A 262 47.44 -8.99 -23.38
C GLY A 262 46.47 -9.13 -24.55
N GLU A 263 45.67 -10.19 -24.60
CA GLU A 263 44.62 -10.39 -25.61
C GLU A 263 43.25 -9.91 -25.08
N THR A 264 42.50 -9.18 -25.91
CA THR A 264 41.21 -8.60 -25.52
C THR A 264 40.05 -9.46 -26.01
N TYR A 265 39.24 -9.94 -25.08
CA TYR A 265 38.09 -10.79 -25.36
C TYR A 265 36.77 -10.02 -25.22
N PRO A 266 35.75 -10.31 -26.06
CA PRO A 266 34.45 -9.65 -25.96
C PRO A 266 33.83 -9.82 -24.57
N ASN A 267 33.97 -10.97 -23.94
CA ASN A 267 33.50 -11.16 -22.58
C ASN A 267 34.27 -12.29 -21.90
N LEU A 268 34.11 -12.36 -20.57
CA LEU A 268 34.79 -13.36 -19.76
C LEU A 268 34.50 -14.82 -20.17
N GLU A 269 33.29 -15.15 -20.63
CA GLU A 269 32.97 -16.53 -21.05
C GLU A 269 33.72 -16.91 -22.32
N GLU A 270 33.89 -15.96 -23.24
CA GLU A 270 34.66 -16.18 -24.47
C GLU A 270 36.14 -16.39 -24.17
N ALA A 271 36.71 -15.61 -23.24
CA ALA A 271 38.07 -15.81 -22.75
C ALA A 271 38.24 -17.21 -22.13
N ILE A 272 37.29 -17.66 -21.29
CA ILE A 272 37.32 -18.99 -20.66
C ILE A 272 37.21 -20.11 -21.72
N ARG A 273 36.38 -19.92 -22.75
CA ARG A 273 36.20 -20.90 -23.83
C ARG A 273 37.48 -21.12 -24.63
N ILE A 274 38.20 -20.04 -24.93
CA ILE A 274 39.42 -20.05 -25.74
C ILE A 274 40.61 -20.50 -24.90
N LEU A 275 40.83 -19.90 -23.73
CA LEU A 275 42.01 -20.15 -22.89
C LEU A 275 41.91 -21.45 -22.07
N GLN A 276 40.71 -22.03 -21.95
CA GLN A 276 40.43 -23.27 -21.21
C GLN A 276 41.16 -23.39 -19.86
N PRO A 277 41.00 -22.40 -18.95
CA PRO A 277 41.69 -22.38 -17.67
C PRO A 277 41.28 -23.56 -16.77
N GLN A 278 42.15 -23.92 -15.83
CA GLN A 278 41.92 -25.03 -14.90
C GLN A 278 40.74 -24.77 -13.95
N ALA A 279 40.46 -23.50 -13.65
CA ALA A 279 39.37 -23.07 -12.81
C ALA A 279 38.05 -22.92 -13.60
N SER A 280 36.93 -23.26 -12.96
CA SER A 280 35.61 -23.09 -13.57
C SER A 280 35.25 -21.62 -13.79
N SER A 281 34.40 -21.33 -14.80
CA SER A 281 33.88 -19.98 -15.06
C SER A 281 33.32 -19.29 -13.81
N ARG A 282 32.62 -20.05 -12.96
CA ARG A 282 32.08 -19.55 -11.69
C ARG A 282 33.17 -19.16 -10.69
N THR A 283 34.26 -19.92 -10.64
CA THR A 283 35.39 -19.68 -9.74
C THR A 283 36.18 -18.43 -10.17
N ILE A 284 36.47 -18.32 -11.47
CA ILE A 284 37.20 -17.18 -12.04
C ILE A 284 36.42 -15.88 -11.82
N LYS A 285 35.10 -15.89 -12.09
CA LYS A 285 34.22 -14.74 -11.80
C LYS A 285 34.28 -14.29 -10.36
N ARG A 286 34.34 -15.24 -9.41
CA ARG A 286 34.42 -14.94 -7.99
C ARG A 286 35.75 -14.27 -7.64
N TRP A 287 36.88 -14.83 -8.11
CA TRP A 287 38.20 -14.27 -7.83
C TRP A 287 38.38 -12.86 -8.39
N ILE A 288 37.95 -12.61 -9.62
CA ILE A 288 38.00 -11.26 -10.21
C ILE A 288 37.14 -10.29 -9.40
N LYS A 289 35.96 -10.72 -8.95
CA LYS A 289 35.09 -9.91 -8.08
C LYS A 289 35.71 -9.62 -6.71
N GLU A 290 36.52 -10.54 -6.20
CA GLU A 290 37.29 -10.39 -4.94
C GLU A 290 38.56 -9.54 -5.12
N GLY A 291 38.82 -9.02 -6.33
CA GLY A 291 39.92 -8.09 -6.61
C GLY A 291 41.14 -8.72 -7.28
N MET A 292 41.08 -9.99 -7.69
CA MET A 292 42.16 -10.65 -8.43
C MET A 292 42.23 -10.17 -9.87
N THR A 293 43.44 -10.06 -10.43
CA THR A 293 43.60 -9.72 -11.86
C THR A 293 43.09 -10.88 -12.74
N PRO A 294 42.60 -10.60 -13.96
CA PRO A 294 42.21 -11.66 -14.89
C PRO A 294 43.34 -12.66 -15.16
N GLU A 295 44.58 -12.19 -15.29
CA GLU A 295 45.76 -13.03 -15.51
C GLU A 295 45.96 -14.04 -14.37
N GLU A 296 45.97 -13.56 -13.12
CA GLU A 296 46.12 -14.40 -11.94
C GLU A 296 44.95 -15.37 -11.80
N ALA A 297 43.72 -14.91 -12.08
CA ALA A 297 42.52 -15.72 -11.95
C ALA A 297 42.49 -16.89 -12.95
N PHE A 298 43.05 -16.72 -14.15
CA PHE A 298 43.11 -17.78 -15.17
C PHE A 298 44.24 -18.79 -14.93
N GLN A 299 45.34 -18.40 -14.27
CA GLN A 299 46.44 -19.32 -13.92
C GLN A 299 46.22 -20.06 -12.59
N ARG A 300 45.42 -19.50 -11.68
CA ARG A 300 45.26 -20.05 -10.33
C ARG A 300 44.56 -21.41 -10.32
N ILE A 301 45.19 -22.38 -9.66
CA ILE A 301 44.61 -23.72 -9.44
C ILE A 301 43.50 -23.63 -8.38
N PRO A 302 42.25 -24.06 -8.69
CA PRO A 302 41.14 -23.97 -7.77
C PRO A 302 41.26 -24.99 -6.62
N ASN A 303 41.41 -24.50 -5.39
CA ASN A 303 41.36 -25.21 -4.10
C ASN A 303 42.21 -26.52 -4.02
N PRO A 304 43.28 -26.59 -3.20
CA PRO A 304 44.30 -27.65 -3.22
C PRO A 304 43.81 -29.06 -2.84
N GLY A 305 42.55 -29.26 -2.48
CA GLY A 305 42.01 -30.58 -2.12
C GLY A 305 42.20 -31.63 -3.22
N TYR A 306 42.17 -31.25 -4.50
CA TYR A 306 42.46 -32.17 -5.62
C TYR A 306 43.90 -32.16 -6.11
N ALA A 307 44.74 -31.20 -5.67
CA ALA A 307 46.12 -31.08 -6.12
C ALA A 307 47.01 -32.25 -5.64
N GLN A 308 46.57 -32.97 -4.61
CA GLN A 308 47.21 -34.18 -4.07
C GLN A 308 46.28 -35.40 -4.16
N GLY A 309 45.34 -35.42 -5.11
CA GLY A 309 44.45 -36.57 -5.26
C GLY A 309 45.23 -37.84 -5.62
N LEU A 310 44.80 -38.97 -5.07
CA LEU A 310 45.41 -40.28 -5.27
C LEU A 310 44.44 -41.20 -6.01
N ILE A 311 44.96 -41.98 -6.95
CA ILE A 311 44.34 -43.22 -7.40
C ILE A 311 44.95 -44.35 -6.59
N TYR A 312 44.11 -45.21 -6.03
CA TYR A 312 44.54 -46.35 -5.22
C TYR A 312 43.96 -47.65 -5.74
N LEU A 313 44.73 -48.71 -5.51
CA LEU A 313 44.38 -50.10 -5.79
C LEU A 313 44.19 -50.81 -4.46
N ILE A 314 43.09 -51.56 -4.34
CA ILE A 314 42.87 -52.52 -3.28
C ILE A 314 42.90 -53.92 -3.90
N THR A 315 43.79 -54.78 -3.41
CA THR A 315 43.92 -56.17 -3.87
C THR A 315 43.47 -57.11 -2.75
N ASN A 316 42.57 -58.04 -3.07
CA ASN A 316 42.25 -59.15 -2.17
C ASN A 316 43.34 -60.23 -2.32
N LYS A 317 44.06 -60.54 -1.25
CA LYS A 317 45.18 -61.50 -1.23
C LYS A 317 44.71 -62.95 -1.40
N VAL A 318 43.44 -63.25 -1.12
CA VAL A 318 42.86 -64.59 -1.20
C VAL A 318 42.35 -64.90 -2.60
N THR A 319 41.72 -63.93 -3.27
CA THR A 319 41.06 -64.12 -4.57
C THR A 319 41.80 -63.47 -5.75
N ASP A 320 42.84 -62.69 -5.49
CA ASP A 320 43.56 -61.80 -6.43
C ASP A 320 42.66 -60.76 -7.17
N LYS A 321 41.38 -60.66 -6.79
CA LYS A 321 40.47 -59.65 -7.31
C LYS A 321 40.86 -58.26 -6.82
N LYS A 322 40.72 -57.28 -7.71
CA LYS A 322 41.21 -55.91 -7.53
C LYS A 322 40.09 -54.88 -7.54
N TYR A 323 40.31 -53.74 -6.89
CA TYR A 323 39.44 -52.56 -6.89
C TYR A 323 40.28 -51.30 -7.10
N VAL A 324 39.89 -50.44 -8.03
CA VAL A 324 40.50 -49.13 -8.23
C VAL A 324 39.55 -48.05 -7.75
N GLY A 325 40.05 -47.08 -6.99
CA GLY A 325 39.29 -45.90 -6.61
C GLY A 325 40.12 -44.63 -6.60
N LEU A 326 39.44 -43.48 -6.62
CA LEU A 326 40.07 -42.18 -6.41
C LEU A 326 39.76 -41.60 -5.01
N THR A 327 40.67 -40.80 -4.47
CA THR A 327 40.48 -40.06 -3.21
C THR A 327 41.25 -38.73 -3.22
N VAL A 328 40.72 -37.76 -2.47
CA VAL A 328 41.40 -36.48 -2.16
C VAL A 328 41.88 -36.43 -0.70
N GLN A 329 41.64 -37.50 0.05
CA GLN A 329 42.06 -37.67 1.44
C GLN A 329 43.29 -38.58 1.51
N LYS A 330 43.95 -38.61 2.67
CA LYS A 330 45.00 -39.60 2.97
C LYS A 330 44.49 -41.04 2.75
N LEU A 331 45.37 -41.91 2.28
CA LEU A 331 45.02 -43.28 1.88
C LEU A 331 44.48 -44.09 3.05
N GLU A 332 45.08 -43.92 4.24
CA GLU A 332 44.71 -44.60 5.48
C GLU A 332 43.27 -44.25 5.89
N ARG A 333 42.94 -42.96 5.86
CA ARG A 333 41.59 -42.47 6.16
C ARG A 333 40.55 -42.96 5.14
N ARG A 334 40.96 -43.10 3.88
CA ARG A 334 40.08 -43.65 2.84
C ARG A 334 39.81 -45.14 3.08
N TRP A 335 40.83 -45.88 3.54
CA TRP A 335 40.71 -47.29 3.91
C TRP A 335 39.75 -47.49 5.09
N GLU A 336 39.94 -46.74 6.19
CA GLU A 336 39.05 -46.75 7.35
C GLU A 336 37.57 -46.56 6.94
N TYR A 337 37.33 -45.63 6.01
CA TYR A 337 35.98 -45.37 5.52
C TYR A 337 35.39 -46.54 4.72
N HIS A 338 36.20 -47.25 3.92
CA HIS A 338 35.76 -48.46 3.24
C HIS A 338 35.39 -49.57 4.22
N VAL A 339 36.21 -49.78 5.25
CA VAL A 339 35.93 -50.73 6.34
C VAL A 339 34.64 -50.35 7.07
N GLN A 340 34.46 -49.06 7.41
CA GLN A 340 33.23 -48.59 8.06
C GLN A 340 31.99 -48.78 7.17
N GLN A 341 32.09 -48.48 5.88
CA GLN A 341 31.00 -48.72 4.93
C GLN A 341 30.67 -50.21 4.79
N ALA A 342 31.68 -51.08 4.83
CA ALA A 342 31.47 -52.51 4.86
C ALA A 342 30.69 -52.92 6.12
N ARG A 343 30.93 -52.30 7.29
CA ARG A 343 30.20 -52.62 8.54
C ARG A 343 28.79 -52.01 8.64
N ALA A 344 28.41 -51.07 7.77
CA ALA A 344 27.10 -50.40 7.83
C ALA A 344 25.95 -51.26 7.29
N ASN A 345 24.69 -51.08 7.73
CA ASN A 345 23.53 -51.93 7.35
C ASN A 345 23.11 -51.90 5.86
N TYR A 346 23.90 -51.33 4.95
CA TYR A 346 23.58 -51.20 3.52
C TYR A 346 24.80 -51.54 2.65
N ILE A 347 24.67 -52.55 1.78
CA ILE A 347 25.66 -52.88 0.73
C ILE A 347 25.03 -52.72 -0.65
N LYS A 348 25.81 -52.19 -1.60
CA LYS A 348 25.33 -51.88 -2.96
C LYS A 348 25.10 -53.10 -3.86
N SER A 349 25.90 -54.14 -3.73
CA SER A 349 25.83 -55.36 -4.55
C SER A 349 26.56 -56.50 -3.84
N GLY A 350 26.11 -57.74 -4.00
CA GLY A 350 26.77 -58.94 -3.48
C GLY A 350 28.23 -59.09 -3.96
N GLU A 351 28.54 -58.58 -5.15
CA GLU A 351 29.89 -58.67 -5.73
C GLU A 351 30.75 -57.41 -5.50
N SER A 352 30.33 -56.54 -4.59
CA SER A 352 31.06 -55.30 -4.29
C SER A 352 32.23 -55.51 -3.34
N LEU A 353 33.21 -54.60 -3.37
CA LEU A 353 34.32 -54.56 -2.42
C LEU A 353 33.84 -54.65 -0.95
N HIS A 354 32.73 -53.98 -0.61
CA HIS A 354 32.20 -53.96 0.75
C HIS A 354 31.65 -55.31 1.21
N THR A 355 31.13 -56.13 0.30
CA THR A 355 30.71 -57.51 0.61
C THR A 355 31.93 -58.38 0.84
N ALA A 356 32.93 -58.29 -0.05
CA ALA A 356 34.16 -59.05 0.08
C ALA A 356 34.93 -58.68 1.37
N LEU A 357 34.87 -57.41 1.80
CA LEU A 357 35.40 -56.97 3.11
C LEU A 357 34.69 -57.62 4.30
N ARG A 358 33.40 -57.93 4.20
CA ARG A 358 32.69 -58.68 5.26
C ARG A 358 33.05 -60.16 5.27
N GLU A 359 33.26 -60.73 4.08
CA GLU A 359 33.49 -62.15 3.90
C GLU A 359 34.92 -62.55 4.28
N TYR A 360 35.91 -61.80 3.82
CA TYR A 360 37.33 -62.14 4.01
C TYR A 360 38.00 -61.36 5.16
N GLY A 361 37.33 -60.33 5.70
CA GLY A 361 37.91 -59.44 6.72
C GLY A 361 38.90 -58.41 6.13
N GLU A 362 39.27 -57.41 6.92
CA GLU A 362 40.14 -56.31 6.48
C GLU A 362 41.59 -56.74 6.22
N ASP A 363 42.10 -57.72 6.98
CA ASP A 363 43.48 -58.22 6.86
C ASP A 363 43.74 -58.97 5.54
N ALA A 364 42.68 -59.46 4.89
CA ALA A 364 42.76 -60.13 3.59
C ALA A 364 43.01 -59.17 2.42
N PHE A 365 43.02 -57.85 2.66
CA PHE A 365 43.19 -56.85 1.61
C PHE A 365 44.47 -56.04 1.79
N GLU A 366 45.01 -55.57 0.67
CA GLU A 366 46.13 -54.63 0.63
C GLU A 366 45.73 -53.39 -0.17
N ILE A 367 45.95 -52.20 0.38
CA ILE A 367 45.69 -50.93 -0.29
C ILE A 367 47.00 -50.19 -0.63
N LYS A 368 47.15 -49.75 -1.88
CA LYS A 368 48.33 -49.04 -2.37
C LYS A 368 47.93 -47.86 -3.26
N ALA A 369 48.63 -46.73 -3.14
CA ALA A 369 48.52 -45.64 -4.10
C ALA A 369 49.26 -46.01 -5.39
N ILE A 370 48.60 -45.87 -6.54
CA ILE A 370 49.14 -46.29 -7.85
C ILE A 370 49.32 -45.11 -8.82
N ASP A 371 48.63 -43.99 -8.61
CA ASP A 371 48.77 -42.78 -9.43
C ASP A 371 48.34 -41.54 -8.62
N LYS A 372 48.67 -40.34 -9.13
CA LYS A 372 48.33 -39.05 -8.53
C LYS A 372 47.70 -38.14 -9.57
N GLY A 373 46.75 -37.31 -9.18
CA GLY A 373 46.14 -36.33 -10.07
C GLY A 373 46.02 -34.95 -9.43
N THR A 374 45.90 -33.92 -10.27
CA THR A 374 45.91 -32.52 -9.83
C THR A 374 44.54 -31.85 -9.90
N THR A 375 43.61 -32.43 -10.66
CA THR A 375 42.23 -31.93 -10.80
C THR A 375 41.23 -33.08 -10.74
N LYS A 376 39.97 -32.77 -10.43
CA LYS A 376 38.89 -33.76 -10.43
C LYS A 376 38.76 -34.49 -11.79
N LYS A 377 38.84 -33.73 -12.89
CA LYS A 377 38.69 -34.28 -14.25
C LYS A 377 39.86 -35.21 -14.60
N ASP A 378 41.07 -34.84 -14.23
CA ASP A 378 42.28 -35.66 -14.38
C ASP A 378 42.17 -36.98 -13.61
N LEU A 379 41.80 -36.92 -12.32
CA LEU A 379 41.60 -38.11 -11.49
C LEU A 379 40.51 -39.05 -12.03
N GLU A 380 39.38 -38.51 -12.51
CA GLU A 380 38.30 -39.31 -13.10
C GLU A 380 38.71 -39.98 -14.43
N VAL A 381 39.63 -39.37 -15.19
CA VAL A 381 40.21 -39.98 -16.40
C VAL A 381 41.18 -41.09 -16.02
N LYS A 382 42.07 -40.83 -15.06
CA LYS A 382 43.06 -41.81 -14.58
C LYS A 382 42.40 -43.02 -13.92
N GLU A 383 41.38 -42.81 -13.08
CA GLU A 383 40.61 -43.91 -12.46
C GLU A 383 40.05 -44.85 -13.53
N ARG A 384 39.43 -44.31 -14.59
CA ARG A 384 38.86 -45.11 -15.68
C ARG A 384 39.92 -45.90 -16.43
N LYS A 385 41.07 -45.28 -16.71
CA LYS A 385 42.21 -45.94 -17.36
C LYS A 385 42.69 -47.13 -16.54
N TRP A 386 42.90 -46.95 -15.23
CA TRP A 386 43.36 -48.01 -14.33
C TRP A 386 42.33 -49.13 -14.13
N ILE A 387 41.04 -48.82 -14.08
CA ILE A 387 39.97 -49.84 -14.04
C ILE A 387 40.01 -50.74 -15.27
N GLU A 388 40.24 -50.16 -16.44
CA GLU A 388 40.32 -50.88 -17.72
C GLU A 388 41.62 -51.68 -17.83
N GLU A 389 42.76 -51.07 -17.52
CA GLU A 389 44.10 -51.68 -17.59
C GLU A 389 44.26 -52.88 -16.63
N LEU A 390 43.67 -52.80 -15.43
CA LEU A 390 43.73 -53.86 -14.43
C LEU A 390 42.49 -54.78 -14.41
N ASN A 391 41.56 -54.59 -15.36
CA ASN A 391 40.30 -55.34 -15.50
C ASN A 391 39.54 -55.51 -14.17
N THR A 392 39.36 -54.42 -13.42
CA THR A 392 38.80 -54.49 -12.06
C THR A 392 37.27 -54.47 -11.99
N LEU A 393 36.58 -54.50 -13.13
CA LEU A 393 35.11 -54.53 -13.18
C LEU A 393 34.56 -55.89 -12.75
N VAL A 394 33.42 -55.89 -12.07
CA VAL A 394 32.64 -57.11 -11.81
C VAL A 394 32.32 -57.81 -13.16
N PRO A 395 32.53 -59.13 -13.30
CA PRO A 395 32.82 -60.12 -12.25
C PRO A 395 34.31 -60.36 -11.91
N TYR A 396 35.24 -59.80 -12.69
CA TYR A 396 36.69 -60.06 -12.60
C TYR A 396 37.38 -59.27 -11.48
N GLY A 397 36.80 -58.15 -11.06
CA GLY A 397 37.20 -57.39 -9.86
C GLY A 397 36.00 -56.88 -9.08
N TYR A 398 36.19 -55.82 -8.28
CA TYR A 398 35.17 -55.29 -7.38
C TYR A 398 34.56 -53.94 -7.81
N ASN A 399 35.02 -53.34 -8.92
CA ASN A 399 34.43 -52.11 -9.45
C ASN A 399 33.08 -52.41 -10.10
N ILE A 400 32.00 -51.82 -9.56
CA ILE A 400 30.64 -52.00 -10.09
C ILE A 400 30.39 -51.16 -11.35
N SER A 401 31.18 -50.12 -11.58
CA SER A 401 31.04 -49.21 -12.72
C SER A 401 32.41 -48.80 -13.27
N LYS A 402 32.44 -48.34 -14.52
CA LYS A 402 33.65 -47.87 -15.25
C LYS A 402 34.35 -46.64 -14.64
N GLY A 403 34.02 -46.25 -13.41
CA GLY A 403 34.60 -45.09 -12.72
C GLY A 403 34.14 -43.73 -13.25
N GLY A 404 34.68 -42.67 -12.65
CA GLY A 404 34.51 -41.28 -13.11
C GLY A 404 33.38 -40.48 -12.45
N VAL A 405 32.97 -40.83 -11.23
CA VAL A 405 31.98 -40.02 -10.48
C VAL A 405 32.38 -39.92 -9.01
N SER A 406 33.03 -38.82 -8.63
CA SER A 406 33.15 -38.43 -7.23
C SER A 406 31.78 -37.97 -6.72
N GLY A 407 30.98 -38.88 -6.17
CA GLY A 407 29.64 -38.61 -5.65
C GLY A 407 28.55 -39.26 -6.51
N GLY A 408 28.09 -40.43 -6.08
CA GLY A 408 27.09 -41.23 -6.78
C GLY A 408 25.75 -40.51 -6.87
N SER A 409 25.46 -39.92 -8.03
CA SER A 409 24.08 -39.76 -8.47
C SER A 409 23.70 -41.05 -9.19
N HIS A 410 22.93 -41.92 -8.53
CA HIS A 410 22.34 -43.10 -9.17
C HIS A 410 21.68 -42.67 -10.49
N LYS A 411 21.96 -43.39 -11.58
CA LYS A 411 21.13 -43.25 -12.79
C LYS A 411 19.72 -43.68 -12.39
N LYS A 412 18.78 -42.74 -12.29
CA LYS A 412 17.39 -43.05 -11.93
C LYS A 412 16.75 -43.77 -13.13
N PRO A 413 16.38 -45.06 -13.01
CA PRO A 413 15.59 -45.70 -14.03
C PRO A 413 14.29 -44.92 -14.18
N THR A 414 13.95 -44.57 -15.42
CA THR A 414 12.82 -43.68 -15.72
C THR A 414 11.96 -44.38 -16.76
N THR A 415 10.69 -44.57 -16.43
CA THR A 415 9.71 -45.19 -17.34
C THR A 415 8.97 -44.11 -18.11
N ILE A 416 8.94 -44.21 -19.44
CA ILE A 416 8.21 -43.32 -20.36
C ILE A 416 7.53 -44.21 -21.39
N ASP A 417 6.24 -43.98 -21.67
CA ASP A 417 5.46 -44.77 -22.65
C ASP A 417 5.54 -46.30 -22.40
N ASN A 418 5.52 -46.72 -21.13
CA ASN A 418 5.71 -48.12 -20.69
C ASN A 418 7.07 -48.76 -21.06
N ILE A 419 8.06 -47.96 -21.46
CA ILE A 419 9.43 -48.40 -21.71
C ILE A 419 10.31 -47.92 -20.54
N CYS A 420 11.03 -48.84 -19.90
CA CYS A 420 11.96 -48.52 -18.81
C CYS A 420 13.35 -48.19 -19.37
N PHE A 421 13.83 -46.97 -19.11
CA PHE A 421 15.15 -46.51 -19.53
C PHE A 421 16.13 -46.50 -18.36
N GLU A 422 17.37 -46.89 -18.60
CA GLU A 422 18.47 -46.93 -17.60
C GLU A 422 18.84 -45.57 -17.01
N SER A 423 18.41 -44.45 -17.61
CA SER A 423 18.68 -43.09 -17.13
C SER A 423 17.68 -42.07 -17.67
N VAL A 424 17.51 -40.97 -16.93
CA VAL A 424 16.75 -39.78 -17.39
C VAL A 424 17.26 -39.27 -18.75
N LYS A 425 18.56 -39.37 -19.03
CA LYS A 425 19.15 -38.94 -20.29
C LYS A 425 18.68 -39.79 -21.48
N LYS A 426 18.75 -41.12 -21.38
CA LYS A 426 18.21 -42.02 -22.42
C LYS A 426 16.70 -41.87 -22.59
N ALA A 427 15.98 -41.69 -21.48
CA ALA A 427 14.56 -41.41 -21.50
C ALA A 427 14.24 -40.07 -22.21
N ALA A 428 15.07 -39.04 -22.01
CA ALA A 428 14.95 -37.74 -22.67
C ALA A 428 15.27 -37.81 -24.17
N GLU A 429 16.26 -38.59 -24.58
CA GLU A 429 16.59 -38.83 -25.99
C GLU A 429 15.44 -39.53 -26.72
N TYR A 430 14.87 -40.57 -26.11
CA TYR A 430 13.66 -41.24 -26.63
C TYR A 430 12.49 -40.26 -26.73
N LEU A 431 12.20 -39.52 -25.66
CA LEU A 431 11.09 -38.57 -25.62
C LEU A 431 11.27 -37.41 -26.61
N ALA A 432 12.50 -36.93 -26.79
CA ALA A 432 12.85 -35.90 -27.76
C ALA A 432 12.55 -36.35 -29.18
N LYS A 433 12.93 -37.59 -29.52
CA LYS A 433 12.68 -38.19 -30.84
C LYS A 433 11.20 -38.50 -31.04
N SER A 434 10.54 -39.14 -30.07
CA SER A 434 9.14 -39.58 -30.18
C SER A 434 8.15 -38.41 -30.21
N ARG A 435 8.44 -37.31 -29.50
CA ARG A 435 7.58 -36.11 -29.46
C ARG A 435 8.11 -34.94 -30.30
N ASN A 436 9.22 -35.12 -31.01
CA ASN A 436 9.88 -34.14 -31.87
C ASN A 436 10.10 -32.77 -31.16
N ILE A 437 10.78 -32.83 -30.01
CA ILE A 437 11.15 -31.70 -29.14
C ILE A 437 12.66 -31.71 -28.86
N SER A 438 13.24 -30.62 -28.35
CA SER A 438 14.66 -30.59 -27.98
C SER A 438 14.96 -31.48 -26.77
N ILE A 439 16.19 -32.00 -26.68
CA ILE A 439 16.66 -32.83 -25.55
C ILE A 439 16.48 -32.09 -24.22
N ALA A 440 16.85 -30.80 -24.16
CA ALA A 440 16.66 -29.99 -22.96
C ALA A 440 15.18 -29.83 -22.56
N ALA A 441 14.26 -29.75 -23.54
CA ALA A 441 12.83 -29.70 -23.26
C ALA A 441 12.31 -31.06 -22.77
N ALA A 442 12.80 -32.16 -23.32
CA ALA A 442 12.49 -33.52 -22.89
C ALA A 442 12.96 -33.77 -21.45
N GLU A 443 14.21 -33.41 -21.10
CA GLU A 443 14.74 -33.52 -19.74
C GLU A 443 13.89 -32.74 -18.73
N LYS A 444 13.54 -31.49 -19.05
CA LYS A 444 12.68 -30.66 -18.20
C LYS A 444 11.29 -31.26 -18.03
N ARG A 445 10.72 -31.86 -19.08
CA ARG A 445 9.39 -32.51 -19.02
C ARG A 445 9.40 -33.77 -18.17
N ILE A 446 10.47 -34.57 -18.24
CA ILE A 446 10.67 -35.72 -17.37
C ILE A 446 10.78 -35.27 -15.92
N HIS A 447 11.60 -34.25 -15.65
CA HIS A 447 11.79 -33.72 -14.30
C HIS A 447 10.51 -33.11 -13.70
N THR A 448 9.62 -32.57 -14.54
CA THR A 448 8.35 -31.96 -14.12
C THR A 448 7.14 -32.89 -14.20
N GLY A 449 7.33 -34.15 -14.61
CA GLY A 449 6.24 -35.14 -14.78
C GLY A 449 5.27 -34.84 -15.93
N ARG A 450 5.65 -34.02 -16.92
CA ARG A 450 4.79 -33.55 -18.04
C ARG A 450 5.14 -34.22 -19.37
N VAL A 451 5.09 -35.55 -19.40
CA VAL A 451 5.60 -36.37 -20.52
C VAL A 451 4.61 -36.39 -21.70
N ASP A 452 3.30 -36.39 -21.44
CA ASP A 452 2.25 -36.57 -22.47
C ASP A 452 1.85 -35.32 -23.26
N VAL A 453 2.54 -34.19 -23.07
CA VAL A 453 2.12 -32.92 -23.66
C VAL A 453 2.63 -32.80 -25.11
N LYS A 454 1.71 -32.85 -26.09
CA LYS A 454 2.01 -32.69 -27.54
C LYS A 454 2.72 -31.36 -27.87
N LYS A 455 3.40 -31.32 -29.02
CA LYS A 455 4.13 -30.16 -29.56
C LYS A 455 3.23 -28.92 -29.60
N THR A 456 3.72 -27.78 -29.13
CA THR A 456 3.03 -26.50 -29.29
C THR A 456 2.96 -26.14 -30.77
N ALA A 457 1.75 -25.92 -31.30
CA ALA A 457 1.53 -25.57 -32.69
C ALA A 457 2.21 -24.23 -33.08
N LYS A 458 2.60 -24.12 -34.35
CA LYS A 458 3.28 -22.94 -34.92
C LYS A 458 2.42 -21.67 -34.75
N PRO A 459 3.04 -20.48 -34.68
CA PRO A 459 2.28 -19.21 -34.68
C PRO A 459 1.30 -19.17 -35.86
N GLY A 460 0.02 -18.90 -35.60
CA GLY A 460 -1.03 -18.84 -36.63
C GLY A 460 -1.84 -20.12 -36.85
N GLN A 461 -1.33 -21.30 -36.50
CA GLN A 461 -2.03 -22.60 -36.69
C GLN A 461 -2.58 -23.19 -35.39
N SER A 462 -2.40 -22.50 -34.26
CA SER A 462 -2.71 -23.03 -32.94
C SER A 462 -4.04 -22.52 -32.41
N LEU A 463 -5.04 -23.41 -32.34
CA LEU A 463 -6.28 -23.17 -31.60
C LEU A 463 -5.99 -22.79 -30.13
N ILE A 464 -4.86 -23.26 -29.56
CA ILE A 464 -4.40 -22.99 -28.18
C ILE A 464 -4.19 -21.49 -27.90
N LYS A 465 -3.91 -20.68 -28.93
CA LYS A 465 -3.72 -19.23 -28.78
C LYS A 465 -5.00 -18.42 -28.99
N THR A 466 -6.10 -19.03 -29.43
CA THR A 466 -7.38 -18.35 -29.61
C THR A 466 -7.96 -17.91 -28.27
N LYS A 467 -8.81 -16.87 -28.31
CA LYS A 467 -9.49 -16.42 -27.09
C LYS A 467 -10.47 -17.48 -26.57
N ALA A 468 -11.12 -18.23 -27.46
CA ALA A 468 -11.98 -19.34 -27.10
C ALA A 468 -11.22 -20.43 -26.32
N TYR A 469 -10.06 -20.88 -26.80
CA TYR A 469 -9.27 -21.87 -26.08
C TYR A 469 -8.75 -21.37 -24.73
N LYS A 470 -8.33 -20.10 -24.66
CA LYS A 470 -7.94 -19.50 -23.37
C LYS A 470 -9.11 -19.40 -22.39
N ALA A 471 -10.34 -19.21 -22.87
CA ALA A 471 -11.53 -19.25 -22.02
C ALA A 471 -11.80 -20.69 -21.56
N TRP A 472 -11.88 -21.65 -22.48
CA TRP A 472 -12.06 -23.07 -22.18
C TRP A 472 -11.04 -23.61 -21.17
N SER A 473 -9.75 -23.38 -21.43
CA SER A 473 -8.67 -23.86 -20.54
C SER A 473 -8.76 -23.28 -19.13
N ARG A 474 -9.19 -22.01 -18.98
CA ARG A 474 -9.45 -21.41 -17.66
C ARG A 474 -10.63 -22.04 -16.96
N ILE A 475 -11.71 -22.34 -17.69
CA ILE A 475 -12.89 -23.01 -17.11
C ILE A 475 -12.49 -24.39 -16.59
N ILE A 476 -11.79 -25.18 -17.41
CA ILE A 476 -11.32 -26.52 -17.01
C ILE A 476 -10.40 -26.44 -15.79
N HIS A 477 -9.43 -25.51 -15.79
CA HIS A 477 -8.54 -25.33 -14.65
C HIS A 477 -9.23 -24.75 -13.40
N GLY A 478 -10.28 -23.94 -13.56
CA GLY A 478 -11.02 -23.32 -12.45
C GLY A 478 -12.13 -24.22 -11.89
N ALA A 479 -12.67 -25.16 -12.66
CA ALA A 479 -13.75 -26.05 -12.22
C ALA A 479 -13.23 -27.42 -11.74
N LEU A 480 -12.15 -27.94 -12.33
CA LEU A 480 -11.70 -29.33 -12.08
C LEU A 480 -10.41 -29.47 -11.27
N ASN A 481 -9.70 -28.37 -10.99
CA ASN A 481 -8.43 -28.43 -10.24
C ASN A 481 -8.53 -27.71 -8.89
N PRO A 482 -8.69 -28.45 -7.77
CA PRO A 482 -8.74 -27.88 -6.42
C PRO A 482 -7.51 -27.07 -6.02
N ASN A 483 -6.34 -27.33 -6.61
CA ASN A 483 -5.10 -26.62 -6.32
C ASN A 483 -4.94 -25.31 -7.10
N SER A 484 -5.89 -24.96 -7.97
CA SER A 484 -5.86 -23.71 -8.73
C SER A 484 -6.26 -22.53 -7.85
N LYS A 485 -5.55 -21.39 -8.00
CA LYS A 485 -6.00 -20.11 -7.41
C LYS A 485 -7.35 -19.64 -7.99
N GLU A 486 -7.70 -20.13 -9.17
CA GLU A 486 -8.96 -19.84 -9.86
C GLU A 486 -10.02 -20.94 -9.60
N TYR A 487 -9.76 -21.87 -8.67
CA TYR A 487 -10.70 -22.94 -8.34
C TYR A 487 -11.98 -22.37 -7.74
N ILE A 488 -13.13 -22.82 -8.23
CA ILE A 488 -14.44 -22.43 -7.72
C ILE A 488 -15.11 -23.67 -7.13
N PRO A 489 -15.23 -23.77 -5.78
CA PRO A 489 -15.90 -24.89 -5.12
C PRO A 489 -17.35 -25.06 -5.59
N ASP A 490 -17.82 -26.30 -5.64
CA ASP A 490 -19.23 -26.68 -5.86
C ASP A 490 -19.83 -26.27 -7.22
N ILE A 491 -18.99 -25.96 -8.21
CA ILE A 491 -19.42 -25.56 -9.55
C ILE A 491 -19.06 -26.62 -10.57
N THR A 492 -20.08 -27.13 -11.25
CA THR A 492 -19.96 -28.16 -12.28
C THR A 492 -19.73 -27.56 -13.67
N ILE A 493 -19.26 -28.39 -14.60
CA ILE A 493 -19.11 -28.08 -16.02
C ILE A 493 -19.92 -29.09 -16.83
N ASP A 494 -20.49 -28.66 -17.95
CA ASP A 494 -21.06 -29.53 -18.97
C ASP A 494 -20.05 -30.63 -19.36
N GLU A 495 -20.50 -31.88 -19.42
CA GLU A 495 -19.64 -33.02 -19.75
C GLU A 495 -19.07 -32.89 -21.17
N ASN A 496 -19.84 -32.36 -22.11
CA ASN A 496 -19.38 -32.14 -23.48
C ASN A 496 -18.28 -31.07 -23.53
N TRP A 497 -18.34 -30.07 -22.65
CA TRP A 497 -17.34 -29.00 -22.59
C TRP A 497 -16.01 -29.44 -21.94
N ARG A 498 -15.88 -30.69 -21.49
CA ARG A 498 -14.58 -31.29 -21.18
C ARG A 498 -13.70 -31.46 -22.42
N ASP A 499 -14.31 -31.51 -23.60
CA ASP A 499 -13.62 -31.49 -24.89
C ASP A 499 -13.70 -30.08 -25.53
N PHE A 500 -12.56 -29.60 -26.02
CA PHE A 500 -12.48 -28.25 -26.59
C PHE A 500 -13.31 -28.09 -27.87
N ASN A 501 -13.46 -29.14 -28.69
CA ASN A 501 -14.16 -29.02 -29.98
C ASN A 501 -15.67 -28.85 -29.75
N HIS A 502 -16.22 -29.57 -28.79
CA HIS A 502 -17.63 -29.42 -28.37
C HIS A 502 -17.87 -28.03 -27.78
N PHE A 503 -17.00 -27.57 -26.87
CA PHE A 503 -17.05 -26.19 -26.36
C PHE A 503 -16.99 -25.16 -27.50
N PHE A 504 -16.07 -25.35 -28.45
CA PHE A 504 -15.87 -24.41 -29.56
C PHE A 504 -17.06 -24.36 -30.52
N ARG A 505 -17.74 -25.50 -30.73
CA ARG A 505 -18.97 -25.57 -31.52
C ARG A 505 -20.10 -24.77 -30.89
N ASP A 506 -20.25 -24.85 -29.56
CA ASP A 506 -21.35 -24.19 -28.86
C ASP A 506 -21.08 -22.70 -28.59
N VAL A 507 -19.82 -22.34 -28.33
CA VAL A 507 -19.43 -20.99 -27.85
C VAL A 507 -18.75 -20.14 -28.92
N GLY A 508 -18.00 -20.77 -29.83
CA GLY A 508 -17.21 -20.09 -30.85
C GLY A 508 -16.13 -19.14 -30.32
N ASN A 509 -15.60 -18.32 -31.23
CA ASN A 509 -14.73 -17.19 -30.88
C ASN A 509 -15.56 -16.02 -30.35
N PRO A 510 -14.96 -15.13 -29.53
CA PRO A 510 -15.64 -13.90 -29.14
C PRO A 510 -16.04 -13.10 -30.39
N PRO A 511 -17.29 -12.62 -30.48
CA PRO A 511 -17.75 -11.81 -31.60
C PRO A 511 -16.89 -10.55 -31.82
N GLU A 512 -16.44 -9.93 -30.73
CA GLU A 512 -15.64 -8.69 -30.76
C GLU A 512 -14.33 -8.78 -29.99
N GLN A 513 -13.34 -7.97 -30.40
CA GLN A 513 -12.06 -7.90 -29.74
C GLN A 513 -12.18 -7.24 -28.35
N GLY A 514 -12.10 -8.05 -27.31
CA GLY A 514 -11.96 -7.55 -25.93
C GLY A 514 -13.03 -8.07 -24.99
N MET A 515 -13.99 -8.84 -25.50
CA MET A 515 -14.97 -9.56 -24.71
C MET A 515 -14.34 -10.59 -23.78
N ALA A 516 -15.07 -10.88 -22.69
CA ALA A 516 -14.74 -11.83 -21.66
C ALA A 516 -15.83 -12.92 -21.58
N PHE A 517 -15.42 -14.18 -21.60
CA PHE A 517 -16.34 -15.29 -21.41
C PHE A 517 -16.77 -15.38 -19.95
N THR A 518 -18.08 -15.31 -19.71
CA THR A 518 -18.62 -15.06 -18.37
C THR A 518 -19.89 -15.88 -18.14
N ARG A 519 -20.03 -16.46 -16.94
CA ARG A 519 -21.29 -17.03 -16.44
C ARG A 519 -22.33 -15.94 -16.19
N LEU A 520 -23.53 -16.09 -16.72
CA LEU A 520 -24.65 -15.16 -16.54
C LEU A 520 -25.16 -15.20 -15.10
N ASP A 521 -25.39 -16.40 -14.58
CA ASP A 521 -25.61 -16.68 -13.17
C ASP A 521 -24.36 -17.32 -12.54
N LYS A 522 -23.81 -16.64 -11.53
CA LYS A 522 -22.58 -17.05 -10.83
C LYS A 522 -22.81 -18.18 -9.82
N SER A 523 -24.07 -18.46 -9.46
CA SER A 523 -24.42 -19.58 -8.59
C SER A 523 -24.48 -20.92 -9.33
N GLN A 524 -24.58 -20.89 -10.66
CA GLN A 524 -24.70 -22.08 -11.49
C GLN A 524 -23.37 -22.47 -12.17
N GLY A 525 -23.33 -23.70 -12.69
CA GLY A 525 -22.21 -24.28 -13.42
C GLY A 525 -21.88 -23.63 -14.78
N PHE A 526 -20.91 -24.20 -15.47
CA PHE A 526 -20.54 -23.83 -16.84
C PHE A 526 -21.26 -24.71 -17.85
N PHE A 527 -22.36 -24.19 -18.40
CA PHE A 527 -23.18 -24.84 -19.43
C PHE A 527 -23.53 -23.84 -20.54
N PRO A 528 -23.89 -24.30 -21.75
CA PRO A 528 -24.23 -23.43 -22.88
C PRO A 528 -25.27 -22.35 -22.56
N SER A 529 -26.30 -22.69 -21.79
CA SER A 529 -27.39 -21.76 -21.41
C SER A 529 -26.98 -20.71 -20.38
N ASN A 530 -25.91 -20.93 -19.62
CA ASN A 530 -25.48 -20.06 -18.53
C ASN A 530 -24.18 -19.29 -18.82
N CYS A 531 -23.61 -19.40 -20.03
CA CYS A 531 -22.35 -18.75 -20.35
C CYS A 531 -22.42 -17.98 -21.65
N ALA A 532 -21.83 -16.78 -21.69
CA ALA A 532 -21.77 -15.97 -22.90
C ALA A 532 -20.49 -15.13 -22.97
N TRP A 533 -20.17 -14.67 -24.18
CA TRP A 533 -19.20 -13.59 -24.38
C TRP A 533 -19.85 -12.26 -24.06
N LEU A 534 -19.30 -11.54 -23.06
CA LEU A 534 -19.79 -10.22 -22.67
C LEU A 534 -18.68 -9.18 -22.81
N THR A 535 -19.06 -7.91 -22.93
CA THR A 535 -18.07 -6.84 -22.78
C THR A 535 -17.49 -6.86 -21.36
N LYS A 536 -16.27 -6.33 -21.19
CA LYS A 536 -15.64 -6.25 -19.84
C LYS A 536 -16.52 -5.48 -18.84
N SER A 537 -17.26 -4.48 -19.33
CA SER A 537 -18.17 -3.66 -18.51
C SER A 537 -19.34 -4.49 -17.99
N GLU A 538 -20.01 -5.24 -18.85
CA GLU A 538 -21.15 -6.10 -18.50
C GLU A 538 -20.73 -7.25 -17.57
N ALA A 539 -19.62 -7.93 -17.90
CA ALA A 539 -19.07 -8.97 -17.05
C ALA A 539 -18.72 -8.45 -15.64
N SER A 540 -18.20 -7.22 -15.56
CA SER A 540 -17.90 -6.55 -14.28
C SER A 540 -19.18 -6.23 -13.49
N LYS A 541 -20.22 -5.72 -14.15
CA LYS A 541 -21.52 -5.44 -13.52
C LYS A 541 -22.15 -6.70 -12.92
N LEU A 542 -22.13 -7.82 -13.65
CA LEU A 542 -22.62 -9.11 -13.15
C LEU A 542 -21.82 -9.62 -11.95
N ASN A 543 -20.48 -9.55 -12.01
CA ASN A 543 -19.62 -9.90 -10.89
C ASN A 543 -19.91 -9.03 -9.67
N ALA A 544 -20.06 -7.71 -9.84
CA ALA A 544 -20.36 -6.78 -8.76
C ALA A 544 -21.73 -7.04 -8.12
N ALA A 545 -22.76 -7.32 -8.94
CA ALA A 545 -24.09 -7.67 -8.47
C ALA A 545 -24.07 -8.97 -7.64
N TYR A 546 -23.37 -10.00 -8.11
CA TYR A 546 -23.20 -11.25 -7.36
C TYR A 546 -22.43 -11.03 -6.04
N MET A 547 -21.29 -10.33 -6.09
CA MET A 547 -20.48 -10.05 -4.90
C MET A 547 -21.24 -9.23 -3.85
N LYS A 548 -22.16 -8.34 -4.29
CA LYS A 548 -23.08 -7.62 -3.41
C LYS A 548 -24.13 -8.56 -2.80
N LYS A 549 -24.68 -9.51 -3.58
CA LYS A 549 -25.65 -10.51 -3.10
C LYS A 549 -25.06 -11.42 -2.03
N ILE A 550 -23.81 -11.87 -2.20
CA ILE A 550 -23.11 -12.73 -1.22
C ILE A 550 -22.41 -11.94 -0.09
N GLY A 551 -22.65 -10.63 0.02
CA GLY A 551 -22.14 -9.80 1.11
C GLY A 551 -20.64 -9.46 1.07
N LYS A 552 -19.89 -9.90 0.05
CA LYS A 552 -18.44 -9.63 -0.08
C LYS A 552 -18.11 -8.24 -0.64
N LEU A 553 -19.11 -7.53 -1.19
CA LEU A 553 -18.96 -6.15 -1.67
C LEU A 553 -19.82 -5.20 -0.83
N THR A 554 -19.21 -4.51 0.14
CA THR A 554 -19.90 -3.43 0.89
C THR A 554 -19.74 -2.11 0.16
N GLY A 555 -20.85 -1.49 -0.25
CA GLY A 555 -20.82 -0.14 -0.82
C GLY A 555 -20.26 0.88 0.18
N ASN A 556 -19.63 1.96 -0.31
CA ASN A 556 -18.98 3.00 0.50
C ASN A 556 -19.87 3.56 1.64
N LYS A 557 -21.20 3.58 1.48
CA LYS A 557 -22.14 4.01 2.53
C LYS A 557 -22.13 3.14 3.80
N LYS A 558 -21.93 1.81 3.70
CA LYS A 558 -21.86 0.91 4.88
C LYS A 558 -20.51 1.02 5.60
N LYS A 559 -19.44 1.32 4.86
CA LYS A 559 -18.08 1.48 5.40
C LYS A 559 -17.97 2.71 6.31
N ASN A 560 -18.65 3.81 5.96
CA ASN A 560 -18.72 4.99 6.83
C ASN A 560 -19.53 4.71 8.10
N LYS A 561 -20.68 4.03 8.00
CA LYS A 561 -21.53 3.72 9.17
C LYS A 561 -20.88 2.78 10.19
N LEU A 562 -20.05 1.82 9.73
CA LEU A 562 -19.26 0.94 10.60
C LEU A 562 -18.09 1.65 11.26
N ASN A 563 -17.43 2.58 10.54
CA ASN A 563 -16.39 3.43 11.12
C ASN A 563 -16.96 4.44 12.13
N ASP A 564 -18.19 4.91 11.93
CA ASP A 564 -18.87 5.81 12.86
C ASP A 564 -19.28 5.07 14.16
N LEU A 565 -19.71 3.81 14.07
CA LEU A 565 -20.01 2.98 15.24
C LEU A 565 -18.76 2.54 16.01
N ALA A 566 -17.64 2.31 15.33
CA ALA A 566 -16.35 1.98 15.95
C ALA A 566 -15.67 3.19 16.64
N ARG A 567 -16.20 4.41 16.47
CA ARG A 567 -15.73 5.64 17.14
C ARG A 567 -16.54 6.00 18.39
N ILE A 568 -17.59 5.24 18.68
CA ILE A 568 -18.51 5.49 19.81
C ILE A 568 -18.25 4.50 20.97
N ASN A 569 -17.34 3.53 20.80
CA ASN A 569 -16.89 2.62 21.86
C ASN A 569 -15.46 2.93 22.30
#